data_AF-A0A8S9L9A4-F1
#
_entry.id   AF-A0A8S9L9A4-F1
#
_cell.length_a   1.000
_cell.length_b   1.000
_cell.length_c   1.000
_cell.angle_alpha   90.00
_cell.angle_beta   90.00
_cell.angle_gamma   90.00
#
_symmetry.space_group_name_H-M   'P 1'
#
loop_
_entity.id
_entity.type
_entity.pdbx_description
1 polymer ?
#
loop_
_entity_poly.entity_id
_entity_poly.type
_entity_poly.pdbx_seq_one_letter_code
_entity_poly.pdbx_strand_id
1 'polypeptide(L)'
;MASEPHSQVLVEETSNVRILTLNRPKQLNALSLNMVTRLLQLFLAYEVDPTVKLVILKGQGRAFCAGGDVSAVVRDIGLGKWRRSADFMSLEYTLNYVMATYCKAQISILNGIVMGGGAGVCVHGRFRIATENTVFAMPETALGLFPDVGASYFLSRLPGFFGEYAGLTGARLDGAEMLACGLATHFVPSTVSTSSALHGSQGDWSKWRRSADFMSLQYTLNYVMATYSKAQISILNGGGAGVYVHGRFRIASENTVFAMPETALGEYAGLTGARLDGAEMLACGLATHFVVKCIENILRLHELVQVIQLPLPQQFSMHKLNTHIRNRRVLATGKLDVIDKCFSRRTVEEIISALEREATHKPDDWISATTGSLKKASPACLKISLRSVRFEDASQACNDGKDKSTVIVLYKFQIREGRLQGLGQCLIRENRMVSHVMKGDISKDFVEGGRAILIDKDRNPKWEPRRLEDMKDNMVDKYFKRVEEEEGWEDLKLPPRKYLPASAIAKL
;
A
#
# COMPACT_ATOMS: atom_id res chain seq x y z
N MET A 1 21.11 24.59 -0.64
CA MET A 1 21.76 24.48 -1.97
C MET A 1 20.67 24.54 -3.03
N ALA A 2 20.80 25.38 -4.06
CA ALA A 2 19.82 25.41 -5.15
C ALA A 2 19.78 24.04 -5.85
N SER A 3 18.59 23.46 -6.02
CA SER A 3 18.42 22.19 -6.72
C SER A 3 18.86 22.33 -8.17
N GLU A 4 19.80 21.50 -8.62
CA GLU A 4 20.21 21.47 -10.02
C GLU A 4 18.99 21.18 -10.91
N PRO A 5 18.72 21.98 -11.97
CA PRO A 5 17.55 21.84 -12.83
C PRO A 5 17.50 20.52 -13.61
N HIS A 6 18.53 19.67 -13.52
CA HIS A 6 18.60 18.35 -14.15
C HIS A 6 18.47 17.20 -13.14
N SER A 7 18.28 17.51 -11.85
CA SER A 7 18.07 16.47 -10.84
C SER A 7 16.76 15.73 -11.08
N GLN A 8 16.84 14.40 -11.04
CA GLN A 8 15.68 13.50 -11.14
C GLN A 8 14.86 13.45 -9.84
N VAL A 9 15.41 13.96 -8.73
CA VAL A 9 14.72 14.18 -7.46
C VAL A 9 14.98 15.61 -7.00
N LEU A 10 13.99 16.48 -7.12
CA LEU A 10 14.09 17.86 -6.64
C LEU A 10 13.87 17.89 -5.13
N VAL A 11 14.62 18.76 -4.45
CA VAL A 11 14.52 18.97 -3.01
C VAL A 11 14.16 20.43 -2.76
N GLU A 12 13.05 20.63 -2.07
CA GLU A 12 12.63 21.94 -1.55
C GLU A 12 12.67 21.88 -0.02
N GLU A 13 13.27 22.91 0.59
CA GLU A 13 13.43 23.03 2.03
C GLU A 13 12.54 24.15 2.55
N THR A 14 11.62 23.83 3.46
CA THR A 14 10.73 24.82 4.07
C THR A 14 10.74 24.62 5.58
N SER A 15 11.52 25.44 6.30
CA SER A 15 11.69 25.30 7.76
C SER A 15 12.08 23.86 8.15
N ASN A 16 11.26 23.17 8.92
CA ASN A 16 11.43 21.79 9.38
C ASN A 16 10.88 20.72 8.40
N VAL A 17 10.43 21.12 7.22
CA VAL A 17 9.87 20.25 6.18
C VAL A 17 10.86 20.08 5.03
N ARG A 18 10.94 18.86 4.49
CA ARG A 18 11.67 18.54 3.26
C ARG A 18 10.71 17.96 2.24
N ILE A 19 10.65 18.57 1.07
CA ILE A 19 9.74 18.16 -0.01
C ILE A 19 10.57 17.58 -1.14
N LEU A 20 10.36 16.30 -1.37
CA LEU A 20 11.00 15.50 -2.40
C LEU A 20 10.04 15.40 -3.59
N THR A 21 10.48 15.86 -4.76
CA THR A 21 9.67 15.77 -5.98
C THR A 21 10.35 14.86 -7.00
N LEU A 22 9.67 13.78 -7.37
CA LEU A 22 10.09 12.91 -8.46
C LEU A 22 9.97 13.68 -9.79
N ASN A 23 11.08 13.83 -10.50
CA ASN A 23 11.20 14.78 -11.62
C ASN A 23 11.70 14.10 -12.90
N ARG A 24 10.96 13.09 -13.37
CA ARG A 24 11.06 12.52 -14.72
C ARG A 24 9.68 12.50 -15.39
N PRO A 25 9.01 13.66 -15.56
CA PRO A 25 7.62 13.70 -16.01
C PRO A 25 7.41 13.07 -17.40
N LYS A 26 8.41 13.15 -18.29
CA LYS A 26 8.38 12.51 -19.62
C LYS A 26 8.32 10.98 -19.54
N GLN A 27 8.88 10.38 -18.49
CA GLN A 27 8.84 8.94 -18.21
C GLN A 27 7.84 8.60 -17.10
N LEU A 28 6.87 9.49 -16.81
CA LEU A 28 5.87 9.28 -15.76
C LEU A 28 6.49 9.02 -14.38
N ASN A 29 7.65 9.64 -14.13
CA ASN A 29 8.41 9.49 -12.90
C ASN A 29 8.82 8.03 -12.61
N ALA A 30 9.06 7.23 -13.65
CA ALA A 30 9.62 5.89 -13.50
C ALA A 30 10.97 5.93 -12.75
N LEU A 31 11.13 5.06 -11.75
CA LEU A 31 12.29 5.01 -10.86
C LEU A 31 13.52 4.49 -11.60
N SER A 32 14.51 5.35 -11.78
CA SER A 32 15.86 4.95 -12.19
C SER A 32 16.69 4.56 -10.97
N LEU A 33 17.82 3.87 -11.21
CA LEU A 33 18.83 3.63 -10.18
C LEU A 33 19.28 4.92 -9.48
N ASN A 34 19.43 6.01 -10.23
CA ASN A 34 19.80 7.31 -9.66
C ASN A 34 18.72 7.87 -8.72
N MET A 35 17.45 7.72 -9.08
CA MET A 35 16.34 8.16 -8.23
C MET A 35 16.26 7.35 -6.94
N VAL A 36 16.33 6.01 -7.04
CA VAL A 36 16.26 5.13 -5.86
C VAL A 36 17.45 5.40 -4.92
N THR A 37 18.67 5.46 -5.46
CA THR A 37 19.88 5.82 -4.69
C THR A 37 19.72 7.16 -4.00
N ARG A 38 19.26 8.19 -4.73
CA ARG A 38 19.10 9.54 -4.20
C ARG A 38 18.03 9.61 -3.12
N LEU A 39 16.89 8.95 -3.31
CA LEU A 39 15.83 8.88 -2.30
C LEU A 39 16.36 8.21 -1.02
N LEU A 40 17.03 7.06 -1.15
CA LEU A 40 17.59 6.36 0.00
C LEU A 40 18.57 7.23 0.79
N GLN A 41 19.49 7.91 0.09
CA GLN A 41 20.41 8.87 0.72
C GLN A 41 19.68 9.99 1.46
N LEU A 42 18.64 10.57 0.85
CA LEU A 42 17.86 11.66 1.45
C LEU A 42 17.08 11.20 2.67
N PHE A 43 16.40 10.05 2.61
CA PHE A 43 15.70 9.49 3.77
C PHE A 43 16.67 9.22 4.92
N LEU A 44 17.80 8.56 4.67
CA LEU A 44 18.79 8.27 5.72
C LEU A 44 19.38 9.57 6.33
N ALA A 45 19.71 10.57 5.50
CA ALA A 45 20.24 11.84 5.98
C ALA A 45 19.20 12.62 6.81
N TYR A 46 17.96 12.70 6.32
CA TYR A 46 16.88 13.41 7.00
C TYR A 46 16.37 12.71 8.24
N GLU A 47 16.62 11.41 8.40
CA GLU A 47 16.25 10.70 9.61
C GLU A 47 17.04 11.20 10.83
N VAL A 48 18.34 11.44 10.66
CA VAL A 48 19.24 11.84 11.76
C VAL A 48 19.34 13.35 11.95
N ASP A 49 18.92 14.16 10.96
CA ASP A 49 18.95 15.62 11.05
C ASP A 49 17.89 16.15 12.04
N PRO A 50 18.25 16.71 13.20
CA PRO A 50 17.27 17.17 14.19
C PRO A 50 16.38 18.32 13.71
N THR A 51 16.79 19.06 12.67
CA THR A 51 16.02 20.17 12.07
C THR A 51 14.87 19.68 11.21
N VAL A 52 14.97 18.48 10.63
CA VAL A 52 13.91 17.89 9.81
C VAL A 52 12.92 17.15 10.70
N LYS A 53 11.63 17.50 10.60
CA LYS A 53 10.53 16.84 11.31
C LYS A 53 9.56 16.11 10.38
N LEU A 54 9.49 16.52 9.11
CA LEU A 54 8.55 16.00 8.13
C LEU A 54 9.22 15.86 6.75
N VAL A 55 8.99 14.72 6.10
CA VAL A 55 9.33 14.50 4.70
C VAL A 55 8.05 14.33 3.88
N ILE A 56 7.93 15.10 2.80
CA ILE A 56 6.83 14.99 1.84
C ILE A 56 7.39 14.47 0.53
N LEU A 57 6.75 13.47 -0.07
CA LEU A 57 7.07 12.93 -1.38
C LEU A 57 5.91 13.20 -2.34
N LYS A 58 6.22 13.79 -3.50
CA LYS A 58 5.26 14.04 -4.58
C LYS A 58 5.90 13.77 -5.95
N GLY A 59 5.07 13.64 -6.99
CA GLY A 59 5.53 13.54 -8.38
C GLY A 59 5.29 14.81 -9.17
N GLN A 60 6.18 15.10 -10.12
CA GLN A 60 6.02 16.19 -11.08
C GLN A 60 5.11 15.75 -12.24
N GLY A 61 4.13 16.58 -12.60
CA GLY A 61 3.27 16.36 -13.77
C GLY A 61 2.12 15.39 -13.51
N ARG A 62 1.78 14.57 -14.52
CA ARG A 62 0.57 13.73 -14.53
C ARG A 62 0.67 12.40 -13.78
N ALA A 63 1.81 12.12 -13.17
CA ALA A 63 2.07 10.87 -12.45
C ALA A 63 2.76 11.16 -11.14
N PHE A 64 2.37 10.43 -10.09
CA PHE A 64 3.21 10.33 -8.91
C PHE A 64 4.45 9.51 -9.28
N CYS A 65 4.26 8.25 -9.68
CA CYS A 65 5.30 7.34 -10.13
C CYS A 65 4.69 6.13 -10.83
N ALA A 66 5.14 5.81 -12.05
CA ALA A 66 4.64 4.69 -12.85
C ALA A 66 5.38 3.35 -12.64
N GLY A 67 6.27 3.25 -11.67
CA GLY A 67 7.03 2.02 -11.36
C GLY A 67 8.52 2.16 -11.63
N GLY A 68 9.25 1.04 -11.67
CA GLY A 68 10.67 1.00 -12.06
C GLY A 68 10.89 1.30 -13.54
N ASP A 69 12.09 1.74 -13.92
CA ASP A 69 12.50 1.93 -15.31
C ASP A 69 12.77 0.56 -15.99
N VAL A 70 11.72 -0.24 -16.16
CA VAL A 70 11.77 -1.62 -16.69
C VAL A 70 12.49 -1.68 -18.05
N SER A 71 12.35 -0.65 -18.90
CA SER A 71 13.06 -0.61 -20.17
C SER A 71 14.58 -0.57 -20.01
N ALA A 72 15.10 0.08 -18.97
CA ALA A 72 16.53 0.03 -18.65
C ALA A 72 16.93 -1.36 -18.16
N VAL A 73 16.13 -1.95 -17.26
CA VAL A 73 16.38 -3.27 -16.68
C VAL A 73 16.43 -4.36 -17.76
N VAL A 74 15.45 -4.37 -18.68
CA VAL A 74 15.36 -5.34 -19.78
C VAL A 74 16.56 -5.22 -20.73
N ARG A 75 17.03 -3.99 -21.01
CA ARG A 75 18.23 -3.78 -21.82
C ARG A 75 19.48 -4.34 -21.13
N ASP A 76 19.62 -4.12 -19.83
CA ASP A 76 20.76 -4.65 -19.08
C ASP A 76 20.77 -6.18 -19.06
N ILE A 77 19.61 -6.82 -18.87
CA ILE A 77 19.48 -8.29 -18.97
C ILE A 77 19.85 -8.77 -20.37
N GLY A 78 19.37 -8.10 -21.43
CA GLY A 78 19.71 -8.43 -22.82
C GLY A 78 21.22 -8.33 -23.13
N LEU A 79 21.97 -7.56 -22.35
CA LEU A 79 23.44 -7.46 -22.40
C LEU A 79 24.16 -8.45 -21.46
N GLY A 80 23.43 -9.41 -20.88
CA GLY A 80 23.96 -10.38 -19.92
C GLY A 80 24.22 -9.82 -18.52
N LYS A 81 23.74 -8.60 -18.20
CA LYS A 81 24.04 -7.88 -16.95
C LYS A 81 22.91 -8.02 -15.92
N TRP A 82 22.31 -9.21 -15.82
CA TRP A 82 21.19 -9.46 -14.91
C TRP A 82 21.50 -9.14 -13.44
N ARG A 83 22.75 -9.31 -13.00
CA ARG A 83 23.16 -8.97 -11.62
C ARG A 83 22.92 -7.49 -11.31
N ARG A 84 23.22 -6.59 -12.25
CA ARG A 84 22.94 -5.15 -12.07
C ARG A 84 21.45 -4.85 -11.92
N SER A 85 20.62 -5.60 -12.65
CA SER A 85 19.17 -5.53 -12.53
C SER A 85 18.70 -6.00 -11.16
N ALA A 86 19.25 -7.10 -10.63
CA ALA A 86 18.93 -7.58 -9.29
C ALA A 86 19.46 -6.65 -8.18
N ASP A 87 20.63 -6.02 -8.36
CA ASP A 87 21.17 -5.01 -7.45
C ASP A 87 20.27 -3.76 -7.38
N PHE A 88 19.73 -3.33 -8.53
CA PHE A 88 18.75 -2.25 -8.59
C PHE A 88 17.49 -2.58 -7.75
N MET A 89 16.94 -3.78 -7.88
CA MET A 89 15.77 -4.22 -7.10
C MET A 89 16.12 -4.32 -5.60
N SER A 90 17.29 -4.84 -5.26
CA SER A 90 17.78 -4.93 -3.87
C SER A 90 17.87 -3.54 -3.21
N LEU A 91 18.32 -2.53 -3.98
CA LEU A 91 18.38 -1.15 -3.52
C LEU A 91 16.98 -0.54 -3.34
N GLU A 92 16.05 -0.82 -4.25
CA GLU A 92 14.64 -0.40 -4.12
C GLU A 92 13.98 -1.01 -2.89
N TYR A 93 14.18 -2.30 -2.63
CA TYR A 93 13.65 -2.97 -1.44
C TYR A 93 14.27 -2.44 -0.15
N THR A 94 15.55 -2.08 -0.17
CA THR A 94 16.20 -1.38 0.94
C THR A 94 15.54 -0.02 1.21
N LEU A 95 15.24 0.75 0.16
CA LEU A 95 14.49 2.00 0.28
C LEU A 95 13.09 1.78 0.85
N ASN A 96 12.36 0.77 0.37
CA ASN A 96 11.02 0.43 0.87
C ASN A 96 11.04 0.09 2.37
N TYR A 97 12.04 -0.70 2.79
CA TYR A 97 12.24 -1.04 4.20
C TYR A 97 12.56 0.18 5.06
N VAL A 98 13.45 1.07 4.61
CA VAL A 98 13.79 2.31 5.30
C VAL A 98 12.55 3.20 5.45
N MET A 99 11.74 3.33 4.40
CA MET A 99 10.49 4.10 4.45
C MET A 99 9.47 3.49 5.41
N ALA A 100 9.34 2.16 5.45
CA ALA A 100 8.43 1.48 6.37
C ALA A 100 8.83 1.63 7.84
N THR A 101 10.14 1.71 8.09
CA THR A 101 10.75 1.81 9.42
C THR A 101 11.22 3.22 9.75
N TYR A 102 10.71 4.22 9.02
CA TYR A 102 11.12 5.60 9.16
C TYR A 102 10.60 6.21 10.45
N CYS A 103 11.47 6.83 11.25
CA CYS A 103 11.07 7.32 12.58
C CYS A 103 10.32 8.67 12.54
N LYS A 104 10.45 9.42 11.45
CA LYS A 104 9.81 10.73 11.26
C LYS A 104 8.52 10.63 10.46
N ALA A 105 7.70 11.68 10.54
CA ALA A 105 6.51 11.76 9.71
C ALA A 105 6.89 11.77 8.22
N GLN A 106 6.23 10.91 7.45
CA GLN A 106 6.34 10.86 6.01
C GLN A 106 4.94 10.96 5.38
N ILE A 107 4.79 11.87 4.42
CA ILE A 107 3.57 12.04 3.63
C ILE A 107 3.89 11.78 2.16
N SER A 108 3.15 10.87 1.53
CA SER A 108 3.15 10.73 0.07
C SER A 108 1.86 11.31 -0.51
N ILE A 109 2.00 12.26 -1.44
CA ILE A 109 0.87 12.90 -2.13
C ILE A 109 0.70 12.22 -3.49
N LEU A 110 -0.35 11.42 -3.60
CA LEU A 110 -0.62 10.54 -4.72
C LEU A 110 -1.54 11.26 -5.70
N ASN A 111 -0.97 12.05 -6.62
CA ASN A 111 -1.74 12.67 -7.69
C ASN A 111 -1.32 12.10 -9.05
N GLY A 112 -2.25 11.48 -9.76
CA GLY A 112 -1.98 10.77 -11.01
C GLY A 112 -1.62 9.30 -10.83
N ILE A 113 -0.84 8.76 -11.77
CA ILE A 113 -0.46 7.34 -11.83
C ILE A 113 0.44 6.94 -10.64
N VAL A 114 0.10 5.83 -9.98
CA VAL A 114 0.86 5.14 -8.92
C VAL A 114 0.91 3.66 -9.27
N MET A 115 2.00 3.15 -9.85
CA MET A 115 2.05 1.75 -10.29
C MET A 115 3.35 1.06 -9.88
N GLY A 116 3.29 -0.24 -9.57
CA GLY A 116 4.45 -1.08 -9.25
C GLY A 116 5.40 -0.47 -8.23
N GLY A 117 6.67 -0.26 -8.61
CA GLY A 117 7.64 0.45 -7.75
C GLY A 117 7.17 1.82 -7.21
N GLY A 118 6.26 2.50 -7.92
CA GLY A 118 5.58 3.71 -7.45
C GLY A 118 4.70 3.46 -6.23
N ALA A 119 4.07 2.29 -6.13
CA ALA A 119 3.42 1.83 -4.91
C ALA A 119 4.47 1.64 -3.80
N GLY A 120 5.59 0.98 -4.08
CA GLY A 120 6.68 0.75 -3.13
C GLY A 120 7.18 2.04 -2.47
N VAL A 121 7.37 3.10 -3.24
CA VAL A 121 7.77 4.42 -2.71
C VAL A 121 6.62 5.25 -2.12
N CYS A 122 5.47 4.65 -1.80
CA CYS A 122 4.43 5.34 -1.04
C CYS A 122 3.67 4.49 0.00
N VAL A 123 3.31 3.25 -0.31
CA VAL A 123 2.43 2.39 0.54
C VAL A 123 3.02 2.14 1.92
N HIS A 124 4.35 2.15 2.02
CA HIS A 124 5.08 1.95 3.27
C HIS A 124 5.14 3.20 4.15
N GLY A 125 4.91 4.38 3.57
CA GLY A 125 4.87 5.64 4.32
C GLY A 125 3.68 5.70 5.28
N ARG A 126 3.81 6.52 6.34
CA ARG A 126 2.77 6.65 7.37
C ARG A 126 1.50 7.29 6.84
N PHE A 127 1.63 8.36 6.05
CA PHE A 127 0.51 9.08 5.47
C PHE A 127 0.56 9.00 3.95
N ARG A 128 -0.57 8.61 3.37
CA ARG A 128 -0.77 8.41 1.94
C ARG A 128 -2.03 9.13 1.55
N ILE A 129 -1.89 10.22 0.81
CA ILE A 129 -2.98 11.14 0.49
C ILE A 129 -3.31 10.94 -0.99
N ALA A 130 -4.46 10.36 -1.27
CA ALA A 130 -4.99 10.21 -2.63
C ALA A 130 -5.78 11.46 -3.07
N THR A 131 -5.94 11.59 -4.38
CA THR A 131 -6.79 12.59 -5.04
C THR A 131 -7.72 11.90 -6.03
N GLU A 132 -8.66 12.64 -6.61
CA GLU A 132 -9.52 12.16 -7.69
C GLU A 132 -8.74 11.75 -8.95
N ASN A 133 -7.48 12.19 -9.09
CA ASN A 133 -6.61 11.81 -10.19
C ASN A 133 -5.77 10.56 -9.91
N THR A 134 -5.78 10.04 -8.67
CA THR A 134 -4.97 8.86 -8.34
C THR A 134 -5.44 7.65 -9.11
N VAL A 135 -4.51 6.95 -9.76
CA VAL A 135 -4.75 5.65 -10.39
C VAL A 135 -3.68 4.69 -9.93
N PHE A 136 -4.06 3.78 -9.04
CA PHE A 136 -3.20 2.75 -8.47
C PHE A 136 -3.32 1.42 -9.22
N ALA A 137 -2.21 0.72 -9.46
CA ALA A 137 -2.25 -0.67 -9.96
C ALA A 137 -0.93 -1.41 -9.69
N MET A 138 -1.00 -2.74 -9.67
CA MET A 138 0.15 -3.66 -9.67
C MET A 138 0.13 -4.52 -10.95
N PRO A 139 0.56 -3.99 -12.12
CA PRO A 139 0.39 -4.65 -13.43
C PRO A 139 1.52 -5.64 -13.79
N GLU A 140 2.34 -6.05 -12.84
CA GLU A 140 3.60 -6.78 -13.08
C GLU A 140 3.38 -8.12 -13.81
N THR A 141 2.29 -8.82 -13.53
CA THR A 141 2.00 -10.13 -14.17
C THR A 141 1.87 -10.03 -15.68
N ALA A 142 1.43 -8.88 -16.21
CA ALA A 142 1.38 -8.60 -17.64
C ALA A 142 2.77 -8.27 -18.23
N LEU A 143 3.73 -7.85 -17.41
CA LEU A 143 5.12 -7.57 -17.79
C LEU A 143 6.04 -8.79 -17.64
N GLY A 144 5.53 -9.92 -17.15
CA GLY A 144 6.37 -11.07 -16.81
C GLY A 144 7.15 -10.89 -15.51
N LEU A 145 6.60 -10.13 -14.56
CA LEU A 145 7.07 -10.00 -13.18
C LEU A 145 5.91 -10.31 -12.21
N PHE A 146 6.19 -10.42 -10.91
CA PHE A 146 5.17 -10.52 -9.87
C PHE A 146 5.05 -9.19 -9.11
N PRO A 147 3.91 -8.86 -8.49
CA PRO A 147 3.81 -7.70 -7.61
C PRO A 147 4.84 -7.81 -6.49
N ASP A 148 5.79 -6.87 -6.48
CA ASP A 148 6.93 -6.86 -5.58
C ASP A 148 6.90 -5.63 -4.66
N VAL A 149 8.04 -5.10 -4.22
CA VAL A 149 8.15 -3.92 -3.35
C VAL A 149 7.35 -4.02 -2.04
N GLY A 150 7.25 -5.22 -1.48
CA GLY A 150 6.46 -5.55 -0.31
C GLY A 150 4.98 -5.76 -0.60
N ALA A 151 4.58 -6.00 -1.86
CA ALA A 151 3.20 -6.26 -2.23
C ALA A 151 2.62 -7.48 -1.53
N SER A 152 3.41 -8.52 -1.30
CA SER A 152 2.95 -9.65 -0.50
C SER A 152 2.58 -9.27 0.94
N TYR A 153 3.17 -8.19 1.49
CA TYR A 153 2.79 -7.64 2.79
C TYR A 153 1.48 -6.83 2.72
N PHE A 154 1.38 -5.84 1.82
CA PHE A 154 0.22 -4.94 1.83
C PHE A 154 -1.01 -5.53 1.12
N LEU A 155 -0.84 -6.29 0.03
CA LEU A 155 -1.95 -6.95 -0.68
C LEU A 155 -2.58 -8.04 0.19
N SER A 156 -1.77 -8.79 0.95
CA SER A 156 -2.29 -9.82 1.87
C SER A 156 -3.22 -9.24 2.93
N ARG A 157 -3.07 -7.96 3.29
CA ARG A 157 -3.84 -7.26 4.32
C ARG A 157 -5.06 -6.50 3.78
N LEU A 158 -5.31 -6.54 2.48
CA LEU A 158 -6.55 -5.97 1.91
C LEU A 158 -7.78 -6.83 2.29
N PRO A 159 -9.00 -6.24 2.27
CA PRO A 159 -10.24 -6.96 2.60
C PRO A 159 -10.48 -8.18 1.71
N GLY A 160 -11.09 -9.23 2.28
CA GLY A 160 -11.51 -10.43 1.53
C GLY A 160 -10.37 -11.07 0.76
N PHE A 161 -10.58 -11.30 -0.54
CA PHE A 161 -9.61 -11.75 -1.56
C PHE A 161 -9.20 -10.63 -2.54
N PHE A 162 -9.38 -9.38 -2.12
CA PHE A 162 -9.13 -8.21 -2.97
C PHE A 162 -7.64 -8.04 -3.33
N GLY A 163 -6.74 -8.47 -2.45
CA GLY A 163 -5.30 -8.45 -2.72
C GLY A 163 -4.86 -9.36 -3.86
N GLU A 164 -5.38 -10.58 -3.92
CA GLU A 164 -5.14 -11.51 -5.03
C GLU A 164 -5.74 -10.98 -6.32
N TYR A 165 -6.95 -10.43 -6.27
CA TYR A 165 -7.56 -9.77 -7.42
C TYR A 165 -6.66 -8.66 -7.95
N ALA A 166 -6.31 -7.68 -7.11
CA ALA A 166 -5.51 -6.53 -7.51
C ALA A 166 -4.13 -6.94 -8.04
N GLY A 167 -3.45 -7.87 -7.36
CA GLY A 167 -2.10 -8.31 -7.72
C GLY A 167 -2.03 -9.22 -8.94
N LEU A 168 -3.00 -10.13 -9.13
CA LEU A 168 -2.97 -11.05 -10.28
C LEU A 168 -3.42 -10.37 -11.57
N THR A 169 -4.43 -9.50 -11.50
CA THR A 169 -5.08 -8.95 -12.68
C THR A 169 -4.52 -7.59 -13.09
N GLY A 170 -3.72 -6.95 -12.24
CA GLY A 170 -3.28 -5.56 -12.43
C GLY A 170 -4.44 -4.57 -12.46
N ALA A 171 -5.49 -4.82 -11.66
CA ALA A 171 -6.67 -3.96 -11.63
C ALA A 171 -6.30 -2.53 -11.25
N ARG A 172 -6.94 -1.56 -11.91
CA ARG A 172 -6.78 -0.14 -11.61
C ARG A 172 -7.75 0.27 -10.51
N LEU A 173 -7.23 0.92 -9.49
CA LEU A 173 -7.98 1.49 -8.37
C LEU A 173 -7.89 3.00 -8.42
N ASP A 174 -9.02 3.68 -8.32
CA ASP A 174 -9.05 5.13 -8.15
C ASP A 174 -8.70 5.55 -6.71
N GLY A 175 -8.52 6.85 -6.46
CA GLY A 175 -8.18 7.36 -5.13
C GLY A 175 -9.22 7.05 -4.03
N ALA A 176 -10.50 6.94 -4.38
CA ALA A 176 -11.56 6.58 -3.44
C ALA A 176 -11.51 5.08 -3.11
N GLU A 177 -11.26 4.23 -4.11
CA GLU A 177 -11.04 2.79 -3.94
C GLU A 177 -9.77 2.51 -3.12
N MET A 178 -8.70 3.29 -3.30
CA MET A 178 -7.52 3.20 -2.44
C MET A 178 -7.83 3.52 -0.97
N LEU A 179 -8.63 4.56 -0.71
CA LEU A 179 -9.03 4.92 0.66
C LEU A 179 -9.90 3.82 1.27
N ALA A 180 -10.85 3.33 0.51
CA ALA A 180 -11.77 2.26 0.85
C ALA A 180 -11.08 0.98 1.34
N CYS A 181 -10.05 0.53 0.62
CA CYS A 181 -9.33 -0.70 0.95
C CYS A 181 -8.14 -0.49 1.89
N GLY A 182 -7.89 0.74 2.35
CA GLY A 182 -6.80 1.09 3.28
C GLY A 182 -5.43 1.33 2.63
N LEU A 183 -5.32 1.27 1.29
CA LEU A 183 -4.11 1.63 0.55
C LEU A 183 -3.80 3.14 0.65
N ALA A 184 -4.82 3.99 0.72
CA ALA A 184 -4.67 5.40 1.08
C ALA A 184 -5.19 5.64 2.50
N THR A 185 -4.57 6.59 3.20
CA THR A 185 -5.00 7.01 4.55
C THR A 185 -5.98 8.17 4.51
N HIS A 186 -5.87 9.02 3.48
CA HIS A 186 -6.63 10.25 3.34
C HIS A 186 -6.93 10.49 1.85
N PHE A 187 -7.95 11.30 1.59
CA PHE A 187 -8.33 11.73 0.26
C PHE A 187 -8.57 13.25 0.26
N VAL A 188 -8.01 13.96 -0.72
CA VAL A 188 -8.19 15.41 -0.90
C VAL A 188 -8.38 15.76 -2.37
N PRO A 189 -9.18 16.79 -2.71
CA PRO A 189 -9.30 17.28 -4.09
C PRO A 189 -7.95 17.75 -4.66
N SER A 190 -7.65 17.48 -5.92
CA SER A 190 -6.38 17.84 -6.56
C SER A 190 -6.18 19.36 -6.73
N THR A 191 -7.27 20.13 -6.71
CA THR A 191 -7.25 21.60 -6.76
C THR A 191 -6.66 22.23 -5.50
N VAL A 192 -6.51 21.45 -4.42
CA VAL A 192 -5.79 21.82 -3.21
C VAL A 192 -4.30 21.84 -3.53
N SER A 193 -3.80 22.97 -4.06
CA SER A 193 -2.41 23.12 -4.46
C SER A 193 -1.48 23.11 -3.25
N THR A 194 -0.44 22.27 -3.31
CA THR A 194 0.59 22.15 -2.27
C THR A 194 1.64 23.26 -2.35
N SER A 195 1.87 23.86 -3.51
CA SER A 195 2.98 24.81 -3.75
C SER A 195 2.70 26.24 -3.28
N SER A 196 1.47 26.72 -3.42
CA SER A 196 1.09 28.08 -2.99
C SER A 196 0.93 28.24 -1.47
N ALA A 197 0.78 27.13 -0.73
CA ALA A 197 0.61 27.14 0.72
C ALA A 197 1.94 27.24 1.51
N LEU A 198 3.08 26.94 0.89
CA LEU A 198 4.39 26.86 1.56
C LEU A 198 5.30 28.08 1.28
N HIS A 199 5.05 28.82 0.20
CA HIS A 199 5.86 29.98 -0.24
C HIS A 199 5.40 31.34 0.33
N GLY A 200 4.45 31.35 1.27
CA GLY A 200 3.93 32.58 1.89
C GLY A 200 4.89 33.21 2.88
N SER A 201 6.06 33.70 2.42
CA SER A 201 6.96 34.51 3.24
C SER A 201 7.63 35.60 2.40
N GLN A 202 6.91 36.72 2.18
CA GLN A 202 7.50 38.08 2.06
C GLN A 202 6.49 39.20 1.78
N GLY A 203 5.19 38.94 1.56
CA GLY A 203 4.19 39.98 1.25
C GLY A 203 3.02 40.02 2.24
N ASP A 204 2.59 41.26 2.56
CA ASP A 204 1.46 41.66 3.40
C ASP A 204 0.34 40.60 3.62
N TRP A 205 0.35 40.03 4.84
CA TRP A 205 -0.53 38.96 5.34
C TRP A 205 -2.02 39.33 5.39
N SER A 206 -2.37 40.62 5.32
CA SER A 206 -3.75 41.09 5.46
C SER A 206 -4.61 40.84 4.21
N LYS A 207 -3.99 40.80 3.02
CA LYS A 207 -4.68 40.55 1.74
C LYS A 207 -4.90 39.06 1.43
N TRP A 208 -4.04 38.18 1.94
CA TRP A 208 -4.08 36.73 1.65
C TRP A 208 -5.06 35.92 2.50
N ARG A 209 -5.60 36.48 3.59
CA ARG A 209 -6.58 35.83 4.50
C ARG A 209 -7.90 35.38 3.84
N ARG A 210 -8.15 35.75 2.57
CA ARG A 210 -9.43 35.52 1.88
C ARG A 210 -9.35 34.55 0.70
N SER A 211 -8.19 33.96 0.38
CA SER A 211 -8.09 33.00 -0.74
C SER A 211 -8.36 31.56 -0.28
N ALA A 212 -9.14 30.83 -1.08
CA ALA A 212 -9.57 29.46 -0.80
C ALA A 212 -8.41 28.44 -0.75
N ASP A 213 -7.26 28.78 -1.33
CA ASP A 213 -6.12 27.87 -1.47
C ASP A 213 -5.27 27.75 -0.19
N PHE A 214 -5.14 28.82 0.62
CA PHE A 214 -4.44 28.79 1.92
C PHE A 214 -5.14 27.88 2.95
N MET A 215 -6.46 27.74 2.83
CA MET A 215 -7.32 26.97 3.73
C MET A 215 -7.25 25.45 3.52
N SER A 216 -6.34 24.89 2.71
CA SER A 216 -6.47 23.51 2.23
C SER A 216 -5.29 22.59 2.60
N LEU A 217 -4.04 23.02 2.41
CA LEU A 217 -2.86 22.31 2.94
C LEU A 217 -2.63 22.62 4.42
N GLN A 218 -2.81 23.88 4.86
CA GLN A 218 -2.85 24.23 6.27
C GLN A 218 -4.03 23.54 6.96
N TYR A 219 -5.15 23.27 6.28
CA TYR A 219 -6.25 22.47 6.84
C TYR A 219 -5.96 20.98 6.82
N THR A 220 -5.23 20.45 5.83
CA THR A 220 -4.80 19.04 5.85
C THR A 220 -3.73 18.81 6.93
N LEU A 221 -2.76 19.72 7.05
CA LEU A 221 -1.77 19.74 8.12
C LEU A 221 -2.43 20.06 9.47
N ASN A 222 -3.34 21.03 9.58
CA ASN A 222 -4.11 21.28 10.79
C ASN A 222 -5.12 20.17 11.07
N TYR A 223 -5.61 19.41 10.10
CA TYR A 223 -6.50 18.26 10.34
C TYR A 223 -5.67 17.10 10.87
N VAL A 224 -4.54 16.79 10.23
CA VAL A 224 -3.57 15.79 10.70
C VAL A 224 -2.98 16.18 12.06
N MET A 225 -2.70 17.47 12.30
CA MET A 225 -2.13 18.01 13.54
C MET A 225 -3.18 18.33 14.61
N ALA A 226 -4.42 18.70 14.29
CA ALA A 226 -5.52 18.87 15.26
C ALA A 226 -6.12 17.53 15.68
N THR A 227 -6.08 16.51 14.82
CA THR A 227 -6.20 15.10 15.25
C THR A 227 -5.12 14.76 16.30
N TYR A 228 -4.01 15.50 16.31
CA TYR A 228 -2.88 15.37 17.24
C TYR A 228 -2.85 16.41 18.40
N SER A 229 -3.66 17.49 18.42
CA SER A 229 -3.44 18.66 19.30
C SER A 229 -4.61 19.16 20.20
N LYS A 230 -5.65 18.36 20.53
CA LYS A 230 -6.82 18.71 21.43
C LYS A 230 -7.85 19.66 20.77
N ALA A 231 -9.16 19.78 21.10
CA ALA A 231 -10.19 19.28 22.05
C ALA A 231 -11.56 19.63 21.40
N GLN A 232 -12.73 19.01 21.60
CA GLN A 232 -13.51 18.74 22.83
C GLN A 232 -14.42 17.53 22.55
N ILE A 233 -14.25 16.42 23.27
CA ILE A 233 -15.33 15.44 23.44
C ILE A 233 -15.26 15.00 24.89
N SER A 234 -16.37 15.19 25.62
CA SER A 234 -16.58 14.69 26.96
C SER A 234 -16.46 13.16 26.97
N ILE A 235 -15.48 12.65 27.71
CA ILE A 235 -15.28 11.21 27.94
C ILE A 235 -15.97 10.86 29.25
N LEU A 236 -17.02 10.03 29.19
CA LEU A 236 -17.53 9.31 30.36
C LEU A 236 -16.64 8.07 30.55
N ASN A 237 -15.73 8.15 31.52
CA ASN A 237 -15.06 6.96 32.05
C ASN A 237 -16.01 6.29 33.06
N GLY A 238 -16.36 5.03 32.85
CA GLY A 238 -17.06 4.25 33.86
C GLY A 238 -17.43 2.86 33.37
N GLY A 239 -16.79 1.84 33.95
CA GLY A 239 -17.33 0.48 33.94
C GLY A 239 -18.65 0.48 34.70
N GLY A 240 -19.72 0.02 34.06
CA GLY A 240 -21.04 -0.02 34.63
C GLY A 240 -22.07 -0.20 33.52
N ALA A 241 -22.97 -1.16 33.72
CA ALA A 241 -24.04 -1.48 32.79
C ALA A 241 -24.82 -0.22 32.36
N GLY A 242 -25.12 -0.13 31.06
CA GLY A 242 -26.07 0.83 30.49
C GLY A 242 -25.43 2.07 29.88
N VAL A 243 -25.24 2.06 28.56
CA VAL A 243 -25.13 3.29 27.78
C VAL A 243 -26.46 3.50 27.05
N TYR A 244 -27.29 4.40 27.58
CA TYR A 244 -28.44 4.95 26.85
C TYR A 244 -27.94 5.83 25.71
N VAL A 245 -28.35 5.51 24.49
CA VAL A 245 -27.91 6.17 23.25
C VAL A 245 -28.93 7.22 22.84
N HIS A 246 -28.63 8.49 23.06
CA HIS A 246 -29.26 9.61 22.33
C HIS A 246 -28.19 10.63 21.91
N GLY A 247 -27.73 10.52 20.65
CA GLY A 247 -26.76 11.42 20.04
C GLY A 247 -26.40 11.03 18.60
N ARG A 248 -26.15 12.03 17.73
CA ARG A 248 -25.95 11.90 16.27
C ARG A 248 -24.65 11.19 15.83
N PHE A 249 -23.72 10.89 16.76
CA PHE A 249 -22.43 10.26 16.49
C PHE A 249 -22.12 9.16 17.52
N ARG A 250 -21.68 7.98 17.06
CA ARG A 250 -21.36 6.79 17.88
C ARG A 250 -19.91 6.39 17.60
N ILE A 251 -19.01 6.45 18.58
CA ILE A 251 -17.57 6.25 18.37
C ILE A 251 -17.12 5.02 19.17
N ALA A 252 -16.46 4.06 18.51
CA ALA A 252 -15.88 2.88 19.13
C ALA A 252 -14.34 2.96 19.14
N SER A 253 -13.74 2.32 20.13
CA SER A 253 -12.29 2.11 20.26
C SER A 253 -11.98 0.64 20.51
N GLU A 254 -10.72 0.26 20.43
CA GLU A 254 -10.26 -1.12 20.72
C GLU A 254 -10.58 -1.62 22.15
N ASN A 255 -10.91 -0.73 23.09
CA ASN A 255 -11.34 -1.10 24.45
C ASN A 255 -12.88 -1.09 24.62
N THR A 256 -13.65 -0.79 23.58
CA THR A 256 -15.11 -0.62 23.69
C THR A 256 -15.78 -1.98 23.68
N VAL A 257 -16.39 -2.37 24.80
CA VAL A 257 -17.15 -3.62 24.91
C VAL A 257 -18.64 -3.27 24.99
N PHE A 258 -19.43 -3.80 24.06
CA PHE A 258 -20.85 -3.48 23.92
C PHE A 258 -21.70 -4.73 24.11
N ALA A 259 -22.73 -4.62 24.96
CA ALA A 259 -23.76 -5.65 25.13
C ALA A 259 -25.12 -4.95 25.05
N MET A 260 -25.96 -5.33 24.08
CA MET A 260 -27.36 -4.92 23.99
C MET A 260 -28.23 -6.17 24.13
N PRO A 261 -29.24 -6.17 25.02
CA PRO A 261 -30.33 -7.11 24.93
C PRO A 261 -31.24 -6.70 23.74
N GLU A 262 -31.85 -7.66 23.04
CA GLU A 262 -32.95 -7.48 22.05
C GLU A 262 -32.61 -7.34 20.55
N THR A 263 -31.47 -7.84 20.06
CA THR A 263 -31.29 -8.17 18.61
C THR A 263 -30.75 -9.60 18.48
N ALA A 264 -30.95 -10.29 17.35
CA ALA A 264 -30.41 -11.65 17.16
C ALA A 264 -28.86 -11.73 17.36
N LEU A 265 -28.16 -10.63 17.06
CA LEU A 265 -26.73 -10.47 17.34
C LEU A 265 -26.45 -10.23 18.84
N GLY A 266 -27.34 -9.50 19.52
CA GLY A 266 -27.34 -9.29 20.98
C GLY A 266 -27.70 -10.54 21.78
N GLU A 267 -28.61 -11.38 21.26
CA GLU A 267 -28.93 -12.71 21.80
C GLU A 267 -27.74 -13.67 21.61
N TYR A 268 -27.10 -13.67 20.43
CA TYR A 268 -25.87 -14.44 20.20
C TYR A 268 -24.74 -14.02 21.15
N ALA A 269 -24.46 -12.73 21.27
CA ALA A 269 -23.43 -12.22 22.19
C ALA A 269 -23.80 -12.46 23.67
N GLY A 270 -25.09 -12.35 24.02
CA GLY A 270 -25.61 -12.62 25.36
C GLY A 270 -25.57 -14.10 25.75
N LEU A 271 -25.79 -15.02 24.81
CA LEU A 271 -25.74 -16.47 25.04
C LEU A 271 -24.33 -17.04 25.01
N THR A 272 -23.41 -16.44 24.25
CA THR A 272 -22.02 -16.95 24.06
C THR A 272 -20.98 -16.24 24.90
N GLY A 273 -21.28 -15.06 25.45
CA GLY A 273 -20.32 -14.22 26.15
C GLY A 273 -19.26 -13.59 25.24
N ALA A 274 -19.45 -13.65 23.91
CA ALA A 274 -18.52 -13.10 22.93
C ALA A 274 -18.47 -11.57 23.00
N ARG A 275 -17.27 -11.00 22.96
CA ARG A 275 -17.02 -9.54 22.96
C ARG A 275 -16.70 -9.10 21.54
N LEU A 276 -17.35 -8.02 21.09
CA LEU A 276 -17.06 -7.36 19.80
C LEU A 276 -15.99 -6.28 20.00
N ASP A 277 -15.01 -6.24 19.11
CA ASP A 277 -14.02 -5.16 19.06
C ASP A 277 -14.55 -3.93 18.29
N GLY A 278 -13.87 -2.79 18.42
CA GLY A 278 -14.38 -1.54 17.83
C GLY A 278 -14.40 -1.52 16.29
N ALA A 279 -13.62 -2.36 15.61
CA ALA A 279 -13.66 -2.47 14.16
C ALA A 279 -14.87 -3.31 13.72
N GLU A 280 -15.19 -4.37 14.46
CA GLU A 280 -16.40 -5.18 14.31
C GLU A 280 -17.66 -4.35 14.58
N MET A 281 -17.62 -3.46 15.58
CA MET A 281 -18.71 -2.51 15.85
C MET A 281 -18.95 -1.53 14.69
N LEU A 282 -17.90 -1.09 13.99
CA LEU A 282 -18.02 -0.23 12.80
C LEU A 282 -18.63 -1.01 11.63
N ALA A 283 -18.17 -2.24 11.41
CA ALA A 283 -18.62 -3.12 10.33
C ALA A 283 -20.10 -3.49 10.46
N CYS A 284 -20.61 -3.68 11.68
CA CYS A 284 -22.02 -4.00 11.94
C CYS A 284 -22.93 -2.76 12.09
N GLY A 285 -22.43 -1.54 11.83
CA GLY A 285 -23.21 -0.31 11.91
C GLY A 285 -23.59 0.14 13.33
N LEU A 286 -22.96 -0.46 14.34
CA LEU A 286 -23.16 -0.15 15.77
C LEU A 286 -22.32 1.07 16.20
N ALA A 287 -21.22 1.33 15.49
CA ALA A 287 -20.44 2.56 15.57
C ALA A 287 -20.44 3.29 14.22
N THR A 288 -20.32 4.61 14.23
CA THR A 288 -20.11 5.43 13.03
C THR A 288 -18.63 5.73 12.79
N HIS A 289 -17.75 5.57 13.79
CA HIS A 289 -16.31 5.85 13.71
C HIS A 289 -15.49 4.91 14.62
N PHE A 290 -14.27 4.55 14.23
CA PHE A 290 -13.34 3.67 14.98
C PHE A 290 -11.96 4.31 15.19
N VAL A 291 -11.37 4.15 16.39
CA VAL A 291 -10.05 4.71 16.76
C VAL A 291 -9.18 3.68 17.51
N VAL A 292 -7.91 3.56 17.11
CA VAL A 292 -6.89 2.64 17.69
C VAL A 292 -6.04 3.41 18.75
N LYS A 293 -5.75 2.83 19.94
CA LYS A 293 -5.11 3.47 21.13
C LYS A 293 -3.80 4.21 20.78
N CYS A 294 -3.43 5.34 21.40
CA CYS A 294 -3.22 5.55 22.85
C CYS A 294 -3.48 7.00 23.31
N ILE A 295 -4.29 7.16 24.37
CA ILE A 295 -4.53 8.41 25.11
C ILE A 295 -3.58 8.58 26.31
N GLU A 296 -2.68 7.64 26.60
CA GLU A 296 -1.79 7.71 27.78
C GLU A 296 -0.55 8.61 27.62
N ASN A 297 -0.28 9.15 26.43
CA ASN A 297 0.84 10.09 26.21
C ASN A 297 0.47 11.57 26.38
N ILE A 298 -0.73 11.88 26.89
CA ILE A 298 -1.21 13.28 27.05
C ILE A 298 -0.35 14.09 28.03
N LEU A 299 0.35 13.47 28.98
CA LEU A 299 1.21 14.20 29.91
C LEU A 299 2.55 14.65 29.31
N ARG A 300 2.98 14.11 28.16
CA ARG A 300 4.19 14.58 27.44
C ARG A 300 3.89 15.54 26.28
N LEU A 301 2.61 15.87 26.04
CA LEU A 301 2.18 16.79 24.98
C LEU A 301 2.19 18.27 25.39
N HIS A 302 2.47 18.59 26.66
CA HIS A 302 2.50 19.97 27.13
C HIS A 302 3.70 20.77 26.57
N GLU A 303 4.77 20.10 26.16
CA GLU A 303 5.96 20.75 25.57
C GLU A 303 5.85 20.99 24.05
N LEU A 304 4.98 20.27 23.33
CA LEU A 304 4.84 20.41 21.87
C LEU A 304 3.86 21.51 21.45
N VAL A 305 2.87 21.82 22.31
CA VAL A 305 1.87 22.87 22.06
C VAL A 305 2.42 24.28 22.30
N GLN A 306 3.51 24.44 23.07
CA GLN A 306 4.17 25.74 23.24
C GLN A 306 5.07 26.15 22.05
N VAL A 307 5.38 25.23 21.12
CA VAL A 307 6.31 25.49 20.01
C VAL A 307 5.64 26.10 18.78
N ILE A 308 4.31 26.04 18.64
CA ILE A 308 3.62 26.50 17.43
C ILE A 308 2.37 27.31 17.79
N GLN A 309 2.50 28.64 17.83
CA GLN A 309 1.38 29.57 17.93
C GLN A 309 0.65 29.68 16.57
N LEU A 310 -0.38 28.87 16.32
CA LEU A 310 -1.22 29.00 15.12
C LEU A 310 -2.73 29.02 15.47
N PRO A 311 -3.52 29.97 14.92
CA PRO A 311 -4.95 30.10 15.20
C PRO A 311 -5.83 29.14 14.36
N LEU A 312 -6.94 28.68 14.96
CA LEU A 312 -7.95 27.80 14.35
C LEU A 312 -8.80 28.53 13.27
N PRO A 313 -9.00 27.98 12.05
CA PRO A 313 -9.90 28.56 11.05
C PRO A 313 -11.30 27.91 11.00
N GLN A 314 -12.28 28.70 10.54
CA GLN A 314 -13.73 28.40 10.45
C GLN A 314 -14.11 27.40 9.35
N GLN A 315 -15.25 26.71 9.59
CA GLN A 315 -15.84 25.55 8.88
C GLN A 315 -15.84 25.59 7.33
N PHE A 316 -15.30 24.53 6.70
CA PHE A 316 -15.61 24.16 5.31
C PHE A 316 -16.74 23.11 5.30
N SER A 317 -17.68 23.22 4.36
CA SER A 317 -18.89 22.39 4.33
C SER A 317 -18.60 20.93 3.91
N MET A 318 -18.67 20.02 4.89
CA MET A 318 -18.54 18.55 4.79
C MET A 318 -19.53 17.86 3.84
N HIS A 319 -20.47 18.60 3.24
CA HIS A 319 -21.55 18.03 2.44
C HIS A 319 -21.07 17.51 1.07
N LYS A 320 -20.08 18.17 0.44
CA LYS A 320 -19.55 17.79 -0.90
C LYS A 320 -18.61 16.58 -0.87
N LEU A 321 -17.79 16.44 0.18
CA LEU A 321 -16.88 15.30 0.34
C LEU A 321 -17.68 14.02 0.66
N ASN A 322 -18.69 14.13 1.52
CA ASN A 322 -19.61 13.04 1.83
C ASN A 322 -20.44 12.61 0.61
N THR A 323 -20.79 13.50 -0.33
CA THR A 323 -21.52 13.08 -1.52
C THR A 323 -20.64 12.31 -2.50
N HIS A 324 -19.36 12.64 -2.67
CA HIS A 324 -18.44 11.84 -3.49
C HIS A 324 -18.15 10.47 -2.88
N ILE A 325 -17.95 10.39 -1.56
CA ILE A 325 -17.70 9.14 -0.83
C ILE A 325 -18.98 8.30 -0.67
N ARG A 326 -20.16 8.94 -0.50
CA ARG A 326 -21.45 8.22 -0.45
C ARG A 326 -21.95 7.76 -1.82
N ASN A 327 -21.64 8.48 -2.91
CA ASN A 327 -22.13 8.13 -4.25
C ASN A 327 -21.27 7.07 -4.95
N ARG A 328 -20.01 6.87 -4.54
CA ARG A 328 -19.23 5.68 -4.91
C ARG A 328 -19.19 4.75 -3.72
N ARG A 329 -20.17 3.86 -3.62
CA ARG A 329 -20.12 2.69 -2.71
C ARG A 329 -18.76 2.00 -2.90
N VAL A 330 -17.87 2.32 -1.98
CA VAL A 330 -16.60 1.68 -1.62
C VAL A 330 -16.74 0.18 -1.83
N LEU A 331 -16.12 -0.32 -2.92
CA LEU A 331 -16.30 -1.65 -3.51
C LEU A 331 -17.77 -1.88 -3.93
N ALA A 332 -18.04 -1.83 -5.24
CA ALA A 332 -19.34 -2.24 -5.77
C ALA A 332 -19.72 -3.58 -5.14
N THR A 333 -20.74 -3.61 -4.28
CA THR A 333 -21.00 -4.71 -3.34
C THR A 333 -21.06 -6.07 -4.05
N GLY A 334 -21.55 -6.12 -5.30
CA GLY A 334 -21.56 -7.34 -6.10
C GLY A 334 -20.20 -7.80 -6.64
N LYS A 335 -19.22 -6.91 -6.83
CA LYS A 335 -17.87 -7.32 -7.28
C LYS A 335 -17.08 -7.97 -6.16
N LEU A 336 -17.18 -7.46 -4.93
CA LEU A 336 -16.43 -8.03 -3.80
C LEU A 336 -16.89 -9.47 -3.52
N ASP A 337 -18.19 -9.75 -3.58
CA ASP A 337 -18.72 -11.11 -3.42
C ASP A 337 -18.16 -12.07 -4.49
N VAL A 338 -18.10 -11.63 -5.74
CA VAL A 338 -17.51 -12.41 -6.84
C VAL A 338 -16.01 -12.58 -6.65
N ILE A 339 -15.30 -11.53 -6.21
CA ILE A 339 -13.88 -11.60 -5.89
C ILE A 339 -13.65 -12.63 -4.79
N ASP A 340 -14.37 -12.55 -3.67
CA ASP A 340 -14.19 -13.47 -2.55
C ASP A 340 -14.55 -14.91 -2.92
N LYS A 341 -15.59 -15.10 -3.72
CA LYS A 341 -15.99 -16.43 -4.22
C LYS A 341 -14.98 -17.04 -5.20
N CYS A 342 -14.42 -16.24 -6.11
CA CYS A 342 -13.58 -16.75 -7.20
C CYS A 342 -12.08 -16.71 -6.86
N PHE A 343 -11.61 -15.65 -6.21
CA PHE A 343 -10.20 -15.49 -5.81
C PHE A 343 -9.87 -16.17 -4.47
N SER A 344 -10.82 -16.86 -3.83
CA SER A 344 -10.54 -17.78 -2.71
C SER A 344 -10.03 -19.16 -3.15
N ARG A 345 -10.12 -19.49 -4.44
CA ARG A 345 -9.68 -20.78 -4.99
C ARG A 345 -8.18 -20.98 -4.88
N ARG A 346 -7.71 -22.21 -4.72
CA ARG A 346 -6.33 -22.49 -4.31
C ARG A 346 -5.32 -22.18 -5.41
N THR A 347 -5.67 -22.49 -6.65
CA THR A 347 -4.78 -22.32 -7.81
C THR A 347 -5.30 -21.27 -8.79
N VAL A 348 -4.42 -20.74 -9.63
CA VAL A 348 -4.79 -19.76 -10.66
C VAL A 348 -5.80 -20.37 -11.65
N GLU A 349 -5.61 -21.63 -11.99
CA GLU A 349 -6.50 -22.42 -12.84
C GLU A 349 -7.91 -22.48 -12.26
N GLU A 350 -8.04 -22.79 -10.97
CA GLU A 350 -9.34 -22.82 -10.30
C GLU A 350 -9.99 -21.43 -10.20
N ILE A 351 -9.20 -20.37 -10.02
CA ILE A 351 -9.70 -18.98 -10.02
C ILE A 351 -10.31 -18.66 -11.40
N ILE A 352 -9.59 -18.96 -12.49
CA ILE A 352 -10.06 -18.73 -13.85
C ILE A 352 -11.33 -19.54 -14.11
N SER A 353 -11.36 -20.84 -13.78
CA SER A 353 -12.56 -21.67 -13.95
C SER A 353 -13.74 -21.23 -13.07
N ALA A 354 -13.49 -20.63 -11.91
CA ALA A 354 -14.55 -20.04 -11.09
C ALA A 354 -15.14 -18.78 -11.72
N LEU A 355 -14.29 -17.88 -12.27
CA LEU A 355 -14.73 -16.69 -12.99
C LEU A 355 -15.52 -17.02 -14.25
N GLU A 356 -15.08 -18.02 -15.02
CA GLU A 356 -15.79 -18.47 -16.22
C GLU A 356 -17.18 -19.03 -15.88
N ARG A 357 -17.29 -19.83 -14.82
CA ARG A 357 -18.60 -20.30 -14.33
C ARG A 357 -19.48 -19.15 -13.89
N GLU A 358 -18.94 -18.17 -13.17
CA GLU A 358 -19.72 -16.99 -12.78
C GLU A 358 -20.22 -16.21 -13.99
N ALA A 359 -19.38 -16.04 -15.02
CA ALA A 359 -19.74 -15.39 -16.27
C ALA A 359 -20.86 -16.13 -17.03
N THR A 360 -20.93 -17.47 -16.94
CA THR A 360 -22.05 -18.24 -17.52
C THR A 360 -23.36 -18.06 -16.76
N HIS A 361 -23.31 -17.90 -15.44
CA HIS A 361 -24.51 -17.70 -14.61
C HIS A 361 -25.04 -16.27 -14.72
N LYS A 362 -24.15 -15.29 -14.76
CA LYS A 362 -24.48 -13.87 -14.88
C LYS A 362 -23.45 -13.17 -15.77
N PRO A 363 -23.75 -12.99 -17.07
CA PRO A 363 -22.87 -12.28 -17.99
C PRO A 363 -22.55 -10.88 -17.46
N ASP A 364 -21.26 -10.60 -17.30
CA ASP A 364 -20.74 -9.33 -16.80
C ASP A 364 -19.43 -9.01 -17.52
N ASP A 365 -19.36 -7.82 -18.12
CA ASP A 365 -18.20 -7.36 -18.87
C ASP A 365 -16.93 -7.29 -18.01
N TRP A 366 -17.07 -6.98 -16.71
CA TRP A 366 -15.95 -6.93 -15.77
C TRP A 366 -15.40 -8.33 -15.48
N ILE A 367 -16.25 -9.36 -15.34
CA ILE A 367 -15.78 -10.74 -15.15
C ILE A 367 -15.04 -11.22 -16.41
N SER A 368 -15.59 -10.91 -17.59
CA SER A 368 -14.99 -11.26 -18.88
C SER A 368 -13.64 -10.56 -19.08
N ALA A 369 -13.56 -9.26 -18.77
CA ALA A 369 -12.31 -8.50 -18.82
C ALA A 369 -11.27 -9.02 -17.82
N THR A 370 -11.69 -9.34 -16.58
CA THR A 370 -10.83 -9.90 -15.54
C THR A 370 -10.23 -11.24 -15.96
N THR A 371 -11.09 -12.14 -16.47
CA THR A 371 -10.67 -13.45 -17.01
C THR A 371 -9.72 -13.27 -18.19
N GLY A 372 -10.01 -12.33 -19.09
CA GLY A 372 -9.15 -11.99 -20.22
C GLY A 372 -7.77 -11.46 -19.80
N SER A 373 -7.70 -10.64 -18.75
CA SER A 373 -6.43 -10.17 -18.19
C SER A 373 -5.59 -11.32 -17.62
N LEU A 374 -6.21 -12.22 -16.85
CA LEU A 374 -5.51 -13.40 -16.31
C LEU A 374 -4.96 -14.29 -17.43
N LYS A 375 -5.76 -14.56 -18.48
CA LYS A 375 -5.32 -15.40 -19.61
C LYS A 375 -4.20 -14.78 -20.46
N LYS A 376 -4.03 -13.46 -20.44
CA LYS A 376 -2.99 -12.75 -21.18
C LYS A 376 -1.70 -12.56 -20.40
N ALA A 377 -1.74 -12.67 -19.07
CA ALA A 377 -0.58 -12.52 -18.21
C ALA A 377 0.35 -13.74 -18.27
N SER A 378 1.60 -13.58 -17.80
CA SER A 378 2.58 -14.65 -17.74
C SER A 378 2.09 -15.77 -16.79
N PRO A 379 2.01 -17.03 -17.27
CA PRO A 379 1.61 -18.17 -16.42
C PRO A 379 2.54 -18.37 -15.22
N ALA A 380 3.84 -18.24 -15.42
CA ALA A 380 4.83 -18.32 -14.35
C ALA A 380 4.59 -17.22 -13.30
N CYS A 381 4.39 -15.99 -13.75
CA CYS A 381 4.21 -14.83 -12.88
C CYS A 381 2.90 -14.88 -12.09
N LEU A 382 1.81 -15.37 -12.69
CA LEU A 382 0.55 -15.56 -11.98
C LEU A 382 0.70 -16.54 -10.81
N LYS A 383 1.36 -17.68 -11.03
CA LYS A 383 1.55 -18.69 -9.98
C LYS A 383 2.44 -18.21 -8.85
N ILE A 384 3.58 -17.60 -9.16
CA ILE A 384 4.47 -17.07 -8.11
C ILE A 384 3.83 -15.88 -7.38
N SER A 385 3.00 -15.06 -8.05
CA SER A 385 2.26 -13.95 -7.42
C SER A 385 1.22 -14.45 -6.43
N LEU A 386 0.40 -15.42 -6.84
CA LEU A 386 -0.61 -16.02 -5.96
C LEU A 386 0.03 -16.64 -4.73
N ARG A 387 1.10 -17.43 -4.94
CA ARG A 387 1.84 -18.04 -3.85
C ARG A 387 2.56 -17.02 -2.97
N SER A 388 3.04 -15.92 -3.53
CA SER A 388 3.69 -14.85 -2.74
C SER A 388 2.69 -14.12 -1.82
N VAL A 389 1.54 -13.71 -2.36
CA VAL A 389 0.49 -12.98 -1.61
C VAL A 389 -0.11 -13.85 -0.51
N ARG A 390 -0.32 -15.15 -0.80
CA ARG A 390 -0.86 -16.07 0.20
C ARG A 390 0.20 -16.54 1.19
N PHE A 391 1.43 -16.72 0.71
CA PHE A 391 2.50 -17.50 1.31
C PHE A 391 1.97 -18.87 1.75
N GLU A 392 2.21 -19.89 0.95
CA GLU A 392 2.03 -21.29 1.37
C GLU A 392 3.43 -21.90 1.41
N ASP A 393 4.05 -21.93 2.59
CA ASP A 393 5.28 -22.70 2.77
C ASP A 393 4.93 -24.14 3.15
N ALA A 394 4.63 -24.94 2.13
CA ALA A 394 4.36 -26.38 2.29
C ALA A 394 5.54 -27.14 2.93
N SER A 395 6.76 -26.60 2.84
CA SER A 395 7.98 -27.22 3.35
C SER A 395 8.29 -26.87 4.82
N GLN A 396 7.94 -25.66 5.26
CA GLN A 396 8.34 -25.18 6.60
C GLN A 396 7.27 -25.46 7.68
N ALA A 397 6.00 -25.62 7.29
CA ALA A 397 4.92 -26.02 8.19
C ALA A 397 5.14 -27.41 8.84
N CYS A 398 5.89 -28.31 8.19
CA CYS A 398 6.21 -29.63 8.72
C CYS A 398 7.51 -29.68 9.55
N ASN A 399 8.43 -28.74 9.35
CA ASN A 399 9.78 -28.80 9.92
C ASN A 399 9.97 -27.93 11.19
N ASP A 400 9.15 -26.90 11.40
CA ASP A 400 9.28 -25.99 12.56
C ASP A 400 8.56 -26.49 13.83
N GLY A 401 8.06 -27.73 13.86
CA GLY A 401 7.32 -28.25 15.02
C GLY A 401 6.03 -27.48 15.33
N LYS A 402 5.54 -26.66 14.40
CA LYS A 402 4.22 -26.01 14.53
C LYS A 402 3.16 -27.10 14.58
N ASP A 403 2.36 -27.07 15.63
CA ASP A 403 1.27 -28.01 15.84
C ASP A 403 0.37 -28.06 14.59
N LYS A 404 0.03 -29.28 14.14
CA LYS A 404 -0.82 -29.51 12.95
C LYS A 404 -2.15 -28.72 13.04
N SER A 405 -2.58 -28.43 14.27
CA SER A 405 -3.68 -27.54 14.65
C SER A 405 -3.59 -26.13 14.03
N THR A 406 -2.41 -25.50 14.01
CA THR A 406 -2.22 -24.14 13.48
C THR A 406 -2.37 -24.12 11.97
N VAL A 407 -1.82 -25.11 11.27
CA VAL A 407 -2.01 -25.29 9.83
C VAL A 407 -3.49 -25.53 9.54
N ILE A 408 -4.17 -26.40 10.29
CA ILE A 408 -5.61 -26.63 10.14
C ILE A 408 -6.43 -25.35 10.38
N VAL A 409 -6.07 -24.50 11.36
CA VAL A 409 -6.73 -23.22 11.61
C VAL A 409 -6.50 -22.24 10.45
N LEU A 410 -5.27 -22.07 9.96
CA LEU A 410 -4.99 -21.20 8.82
C LEU A 410 -5.75 -21.64 7.57
N TYR A 411 -5.81 -22.96 7.33
CA TYR A 411 -6.57 -23.57 6.23
C TYR A 411 -8.09 -23.48 6.43
N LYS A 412 -8.61 -23.66 7.64
CA LYS A 412 -10.04 -23.61 7.96
C LYS A 412 -10.61 -22.20 7.99
N PHE A 413 -9.78 -21.19 8.28
CA PHE A 413 -10.17 -19.77 8.32
C PHE A 413 -9.66 -18.95 7.12
N GLN A 414 -9.07 -19.59 6.10
CA GLN A 414 -8.51 -18.93 4.90
C GLN A 414 -7.54 -17.78 5.24
N ILE A 415 -6.80 -17.91 6.33
CA ILE A 415 -5.82 -16.89 6.75
C ILE A 415 -4.56 -17.09 5.91
N ARG A 416 -4.29 -16.12 5.03
CA ARG A 416 -3.06 -16.04 4.24
C ARG A 416 -1.85 -16.01 5.18
N GLU A 417 -0.89 -16.92 5.09
CA GLU A 417 0.32 -16.86 5.92
C GLU A 417 1.12 -15.57 5.66
N GLY A 418 0.96 -14.93 4.49
CA GLY A 418 1.51 -13.61 4.18
C GLY A 418 1.03 -12.49 5.13
N ARG A 419 -0.11 -12.67 5.82
CA ARG A 419 -0.56 -11.76 6.90
C ARG A 419 0.24 -11.92 8.19
N LEU A 420 0.92 -13.05 8.38
CA LEU A 420 1.71 -13.36 9.57
C LEU A 420 3.18 -12.93 9.44
N GLN A 421 3.60 -12.55 8.24
CA GLN A 421 4.95 -12.10 7.97
C GLN A 421 5.08 -10.58 8.13
N GLY A 422 6.20 -10.17 8.72
CA GLY A 422 6.65 -8.78 8.71
C GLY A 422 7.16 -8.37 7.33
N LEU A 423 7.11 -7.08 7.03
CA LEU A 423 7.54 -6.52 5.75
C LEU A 423 8.99 -6.88 5.42
N GLY A 424 9.89 -6.90 6.41
CA GLY A 424 11.29 -7.25 6.17
C GLY A 424 11.44 -8.67 5.61
N GLN A 425 10.68 -9.63 6.14
CA GLN A 425 10.66 -11.01 5.63
C GLN A 425 10.08 -11.08 4.22
N CYS A 426 8.99 -10.33 3.96
CA CYS A 426 8.42 -10.22 2.62
C CYS A 426 9.44 -9.68 1.61
N LEU A 427 10.14 -8.59 1.92
CA LEU A 427 11.14 -7.98 1.02
C LEU A 427 12.33 -8.91 0.75
N ILE A 428 12.82 -9.65 1.76
CA ILE A 428 13.91 -10.62 1.57
C ILE A 428 13.46 -11.75 0.63
N ARG A 429 12.24 -12.26 0.82
CA ARG A 429 11.67 -13.30 -0.04
C ARG A 429 11.45 -12.79 -1.47
N GLU A 430 10.86 -11.63 -1.63
CA GLU A 430 10.67 -10.99 -2.94
C GLU A 430 12.03 -10.72 -3.62
N ASN A 431 13.10 -10.41 -2.86
CA ASN A 431 14.45 -10.29 -3.38
C ASN A 431 14.99 -11.59 -4.00
N ARG A 432 14.70 -12.74 -3.39
CA ARG A 432 15.07 -14.04 -3.97
C ARG A 432 14.29 -14.29 -5.27
N MET A 433 12.98 -14.09 -5.21
CA MET A 433 12.10 -14.29 -6.35
C MET A 433 12.51 -13.41 -7.54
N VAL A 434 12.74 -12.11 -7.31
CA VAL A 434 13.12 -11.19 -8.38
C VAL A 434 14.50 -11.53 -8.95
N SER A 435 15.42 -12.05 -8.14
CA SER A 435 16.75 -12.45 -8.62
C SER A 435 16.67 -13.61 -9.62
N HIS A 436 15.81 -14.61 -9.36
CA HIS A 436 15.51 -15.67 -10.34
C HIS A 436 14.81 -15.11 -11.59
N VAL A 437 13.89 -14.16 -11.44
CA VAL A 437 13.26 -13.48 -12.59
C VAL A 437 14.29 -12.74 -13.45
N MET A 438 15.23 -12.00 -12.82
CA MET A 438 16.27 -11.26 -13.54
C MET A 438 17.27 -12.20 -14.22
N LYS A 439 17.68 -13.28 -13.53
CA LYS A 439 18.58 -14.32 -14.07
C LYS A 439 17.96 -15.05 -15.27
N GLY A 440 16.64 -15.25 -15.24
CA GLY A 440 15.88 -15.83 -16.34
C GLY A 440 16.15 -17.31 -16.58
N ASP A 441 16.57 -18.05 -15.55
CA ASP A 441 16.90 -19.47 -15.60
C ASP A 441 15.65 -20.38 -15.54
N ILE A 442 14.56 -19.91 -14.93
CA ILE A 442 13.27 -20.62 -14.90
C ILE A 442 12.35 -20.18 -16.05
N SER A 443 12.28 -18.88 -16.32
CA SER A 443 11.47 -18.27 -17.37
C SER A 443 12.08 -16.94 -17.81
N LYS A 444 11.95 -16.63 -19.11
CA LYS A 444 12.40 -15.35 -19.70
C LYS A 444 11.25 -14.34 -19.85
N ASP A 445 10.12 -14.60 -19.20
CA ASP A 445 8.90 -13.81 -19.36
C ASP A 445 9.10 -12.32 -19.05
N PHE A 446 9.95 -11.94 -18.09
CA PHE A 446 10.18 -10.53 -17.80
C PHE A 446 10.79 -9.75 -18.98
N VAL A 447 11.76 -10.37 -19.66
CA VAL A 447 12.38 -9.79 -20.86
C VAL A 447 11.37 -9.71 -22.00
N GLU A 448 10.57 -10.77 -22.18
CA GLU A 448 9.56 -10.84 -23.24
C GLU A 448 8.39 -9.87 -23.01
N GLY A 449 7.90 -9.75 -21.77
CA GLY A 449 6.84 -8.81 -21.40
C GLY A 449 7.33 -7.36 -21.51
N GLY A 450 8.55 -7.09 -21.07
CA GLY A 450 9.21 -5.81 -21.29
C GLY A 450 9.37 -5.46 -22.76
N ARG A 451 9.77 -6.43 -23.60
CA ARG A 451 9.83 -6.28 -25.06
C ARG A 451 8.44 -5.93 -25.62
N ALA A 452 7.43 -6.74 -25.34
CA ALA A 452 6.09 -6.61 -25.90
C ALA A 452 5.36 -5.32 -25.49
N ILE A 453 5.54 -4.86 -24.25
CA ILE A 453 4.78 -3.71 -23.71
C ILE A 453 5.53 -2.39 -23.86
N LEU A 454 6.86 -2.38 -23.69
CA LEU A 454 7.62 -1.14 -23.54
C LEU A 454 8.56 -0.84 -24.71
N ILE A 455 9.18 -1.88 -25.29
CA ILE A 455 10.18 -1.73 -26.35
C ILE A 455 9.49 -1.74 -27.73
N ASP A 456 8.98 -2.90 -28.14
CA ASP A 456 8.35 -3.11 -29.45
C ASP A 456 6.90 -2.64 -29.46
N LYS A 457 6.24 -2.66 -28.29
CA LYS A 457 4.86 -2.19 -28.07
C LYS A 457 3.81 -2.93 -28.92
N ASP A 458 4.10 -4.16 -29.33
CA ASP A 458 3.17 -5.02 -30.06
C ASP A 458 2.01 -5.56 -29.18
N ARG A 459 2.17 -5.52 -27.84
CA ARG A 459 1.23 -6.06 -26.85
C ARG A 459 0.90 -7.54 -27.06
N ASN A 460 1.83 -8.30 -27.63
CA ASN A 460 1.68 -9.72 -27.93
C ASN A 460 2.87 -10.53 -27.39
N PRO A 461 3.00 -10.64 -26.06
CA PRO A 461 4.08 -11.38 -25.44
C PRO A 461 3.97 -12.89 -25.71
N LYS A 462 5.13 -13.52 -25.90
CA LYS A 462 5.29 -14.95 -26.15
C LYS A 462 5.84 -15.65 -24.90
N TRP A 463 4.95 -15.91 -23.95
CA TRP A 463 5.33 -16.51 -22.67
C TRP A 463 5.97 -17.89 -22.80
N GLU A 464 6.93 -18.16 -21.93
CA GLU A 464 7.58 -19.45 -21.76
C GLU A 464 7.77 -19.72 -20.25
N PRO A 465 6.98 -20.62 -19.65
CA PRO A 465 5.97 -21.51 -20.24
C PRO A 465 4.70 -20.80 -20.76
N ARG A 466 4.08 -21.38 -21.81
CA ARG A 466 2.89 -20.80 -22.48
C ARG A 466 1.57 -21.03 -21.74
N ARG A 467 1.45 -22.15 -21.02
CA ARG A 467 0.21 -22.57 -20.35
C ARG A 467 0.45 -22.65 -18.84
N LEU A 468 -0.61 -22.46 -18.05
CA LEU A 468 -0.53 -22.55 -16.59
C LEU A 468 -0.12 -23.96 -16.16
N GLU A 469 -0.63 -24.97 -16.86
CA GLU A 469 -0.37 -26.38 -16.57
C GLU A 469 1.08 -26.79 -16.80
N ASP A 470 1.81 -26.08 -17.67
CA ASP A 470 3.23 -26.32 -17.95
C ASP A 470 4.11 -25.78 -16.82
N MET A 471 3.63 -24.80 -16.05
CA MET A 471 4.31 -24.28 -14.86
C MET A 471 4.04 -25.19 -13.66
N LYS A 472 4.94 -26.14 -13.40
CA LYS A 472 4.86 -27.13 -12.30
C LYS A 472 5.28 -26.53 -10.95
N ASP A 473 4.78 -27.12 -9.86
CA ASP A 473 5.06 -26.61 -8.50
C ASP A 473 6.55 -26.60 -8.15
N ASN A 474 7.32 -27.59 -8.60
CA ASN A 474 8.76 -27.63 -8.41
C ASN A 474 9.50 -26.48 -9.12
N MET A 475 8.96 -25.95 -10.23
CA MET A 475 9.49 -24.75 -10.90
C MET A 475 9.12 -23.49 -10.12
N VAL A 476 7.89 -23.44 -9.58
CA VAL A 476 7.43 -22.36 -8.71
C VAL A 476 8.29 -22.29 -7.45
N ASP A 477 8.59 -23.44 -6.83
CA ASP A 477 9.42 -23.56 -5.62
C ASP A 477 10.81 -22.95 -5.81
N LYS A 478 11.40 -23.11 -7.02
CA LYS A 478 12.75 -22.59 -7.31
C LYS A 478 12.83 -21.07 -7.11
N TYR A 479 11.79 -20.31 -7.47
CA TYR A 479 11.76 -18.85 -7.26
C TYR A 479 11.89 -18.43 -5.79
N PHE A 480 11.50 -19.29 -4.84
CA PHE A 480 11.55 -18.98 -3.40
C PHE A 480 12.86 -19.41 -2.74
N LYS A 481 13.68 -20.21 -3.43
CA LYS A 481 14.97 -20.70 -2.95
C LYS A 481 16.07 -19.64 -3.13
N ARG A 482 17.15 -19.79 -2.37
CA ARG A 482 18.37 -18.99 -2.57
C ARG A 482 18.96 -19.27 -3.95
N VAL A 483 19.66 -18.29 -4.50
CA VAL A 483 20.45 -18.45 -5.72
C VAL A 483 21.78 -19.10 -5.31
N GLU A 484 21.79 -20.43 -5.17
CA GLU A 484 22.92 -21.19 -4.60
C GLU A 484 24.09 -21.39 -5.58
N GLU A 485 23.84 -21.32 -6.89
CA GLU A 485 24.81 -21.69 -7.94
C GLU A 485 25.85 -20.58 -8.25
N GLU A 486 25.81 -19.44 -7.58
CA GLU A 486 26.63 -18.27 -7.89
C GLU A 486 27.54 -17.90 -6.71
N GLU A 487 28.85 -18.01 -6.93
CA GLU A 487 29.86 -17.64 -5.94
C GLU A 487 29.71 -16.15 -5.56
N GLY A 488 29.60 -15.88 -4.25
CA GLY A 488 29.44 -14.54 -3.68
C GLY A 488 28.01 -13.99 -3.66
N TRP A 489 26.98 -14.77 -4.02
CA TRP A 489 25.59 -14.33 -3.89
C TRP A 489 25.10 -14.37 -2.43
N GLU A 490 24.56 -13.26 -1.93
CA GLU A 490 24.00 -13.15 -0.59
C GLU A 490 22.52 -12.74 -0.65
N ASP A 491 21.73 -13.18 0.35
CA ASP A 491 20.37 -12.66 0.53
C ASP A 491 20.39 -11.15 0.84
N LEU A 492 19.28 -10.47 0.53
CA LEU A 492 19.09 -9.05 0.86
C LEU A 492 19.38 -8.79 2.34
N LYS A 493 20.39 -7.96 2.61
CA LYS A 493 20.74 -7.50 3.96
C LYS A 493 20.05 -6.18 4.24
N LEU A 494 18.96 -6.23 4.99
CA LEU A 494 18.24 -5.04 5.43
C LEU A 494 19.03 -4.30 6.53
N PRO A 495 19.13 -2.95 6.48
CA PRO A 495 19.92 -2.19 7.43
C PRO A 495 19.33 -2.26 8.84
N PRO A 496 20.14 -2.35 9.91
CA PRO A 496 19.64 -2.29 11.28
C PRO A 496 19.00 -0.92 11.56
N ARG A 497 17.90 -0.91 12.31
CA ARG A 497 17.12 0.31 12.59
C ARG A 497 17.11 0.58 14.09
N LYS A 498 17.86 1.60 14.52
CA LYS A 498 18.08 1.92 15.96
C LYS A 498 16.83 2.48 16.65
N TYR A 499 15.98 3.19 15.92
CA TYR A 499 14.81 3.87 16.45
C TYR A 499 13.57 3.47 15.65
N LEU A 500 12.84 2.48 16.15
CA LEU A 500 11.61 2.02 15.53
C LEU A 500 10.40 2.64 16.23
N PRO A 501 9.58 3.46 15.55
CA PRO A 501 8.31 3.88 16.12
C PRO A 501 7.38 2.66 16.27
N ALA A 502 6.42 2.70 17.19
CA ALA A 502 5.47 1.60 17.41
C ALA A 502 4.75 1.16 16.11
N SER A 503 4.45 2.12 15.23
CA SER A 503 3.87 1.86 13.91
C SER A 503 4.78 1.09 12.95
N ALA A 504 6.10 1.19 13.12
CA ALA A 504 7.07 0.40 12.37
C ALA A 504 7.25 -0.99 12.99
N ILE A 505 7.26 -1.09 14.32
CA ILE A 505 7.33 -2.38 15.03
C ILE A 505 6.17 -3.29 14.60
N ALA A 506 4.96 -2.77 14.48
CA ALA A 506 3.80 -3.54 14.02
C ALA A 506 3.91 -4.03 12.56
N LYS A 507 4.81 -3.46 11.75
CA LYS A 507 5.04 -3.88 10.36
C LYS A 507 6.16 -4.89 10.21
N LEU A 508 7.07 -4.98 11.19
CA LEU A 508 8.21 -5.90 11.21
C LEU A 508 7.83 -7.18 11.96
#